data_AF-A0AAW2P373-F1
#
_entry.id   AF-A0AAW2P373-F1
#
_cell.length_a   1.000
_cell.length_b   1.000
_cell.length_c   1.000
_cell.angle_alpha   90.00
_cell.angle_beta   90.00
_cell.angle_gamma   90.00
#
_symmetry.space_group_name_H-M   'P 1'
#
loop_
_entity.id
_entity.type
_entity.pdbx_description
1 polymer ?
#
loop_
_entity_poly.entity_id
_entity_poly.type
_entity_poly.pdbx_seq_one_letter_code
_entity_poly.pdbx_strand_id
1 'polypeptide(L)'
;MLADFHYTIQSSPSMCMSSEYMFMTIVIPNPFHPKRLIDVYLESLIKELLQLWHVGVRTYDHATDRTFMMRAALMWTVNDLPAYGMASGWSTTGVMGCPVYMDDTRAFHLQHGRKAWYFDCYK
;
A
#
# COMPACT_ATOMS: atom_id res chain seq x y z
N MET A 1 -6.15 -12.96 -10.16
CA MET A 1 -5.81 -11.60 -9.73
C MET A 1 -4.33 -11.63 -9.38
N LEU A 2 -3.51 -11.81 -10.42
CA LEU A 2 -2.07 -11.90 -10.29
C LEU A 2 -1.53 -10.48 -10.28
N ALA A 3 -0.69 -10.24 -9.28
CA ALA A 3 -0.08 -8.96 -8.99
C ALA A 3 1.01 -8.66 -10.05
N ASP A 4 0.60 -8.08 -11.17
CA ASP A 4 1.48 -7.26 -11.98
C ASP A 4 1.28 -5.79 -11.59
N PHE A 5 1.74 -5.47 -10.37
CA PHE A 5 2.07 -4.09 -9.97
C PHE A 5 3.50 -3.74 -10.42
N HIS A 6 3.87 -4.11 -11.65
CA HIS A 6 4.88 -3.33 -12.35
C HIS A 6 4.39 -1.88 -12.30
N TYR A 7 5.27 -0.96 -11.89
CA TYR A 7 4.97 0.44 -11.55
C TYR A 7 4.32 0.65 -10.16
N THR A 8 5.03 0.32 -9.09
CA THR A 8 4.94 1.13 -7.87
C THR A 8 5.46 2.52 -8.24
N ILE A 9 4.59 3.41 -8.70
CA ILE A 9 4.92 4.83 -8.82
C ILE A 9 5.09 5.30 -7.38
N GLN A 10 6.33 5.35 -6.89
CA GLN A 10 6.65 6.17 -5.75
C GLN A 10 6.54 7.62 -6.22
N SER A 11 5.32 8.16 -6.21
CA SER A 11 5.09 9.58 -6.46
C SER A 11 5.97 10.38 -5.51
N SER A 12 6.49 11.52 -5.96
CA SER A 12 7.32 12.36 -5.09
C SER A 12 6.56 12.61 -3.77
N PRO A 13 7.26 12.71 -2.62
CA PRO A 13 6.59 13.00 -1.35
C PRO A 13 5.64 14.20 -1.43
N SER A 14 5.99 15.19 -2.26
CA SER A 14 5.16 16.37 -2.53
C SER A 14 3.85 16.07 -3.27
N MET A 15 3.82 15.11 -4.21
CA MET A 15 2.60 14.72 -4.91
C MET A 15 1.71 13.83 -4.04
N CYS A 16 2.31 12.92 -3.24
CA CYS A 16 1.55 12.05 -2.33
C CYS A 16 0.86 12.82 -1.19
N MET A 17 1.49 13.89 -0.72
CA MET A 17 0.99 14.71 0.39
C MET A 17 0.12 15.88 -0.08
N SER A 18 -0.31 15.91 -1.35
CA SER A 18 -1.28 16.92 -1.77
C SER A 18 -2.61 16.65 -1.06
N SER A 19 -3.28 17.71 -0.64
CA SER A 19 -4.56 17.62 0.08
C SER A 19 -5.65 16.89 -0.71
N GLU A 20 -5.53 16.85 -2.03
CA GLU A 20 -6.51 16.28 -2.96
C GLU A 20 -6.48 14.74 -2.97
N TYR A 21 -5.35 14.14 -2.55
CA TYR A 21 -5.14 12.69 -2.56
C TYR A 21 -5.01 12.08 -1.16
N MET A 22 -5.07 12.90 -0.11
CA MET A 22 -4.85 12.46 1.27
C MET A 22 -6.16 12.03 1.94
N PHE A 23 -6.66 10.84 1.59
CA PHE A 23 -7.65 10.14 2.43
C PHE A 23 -6.90 9.24 3.41
N MET A 24 -6.69 9.73 4.63
CA MET A 24 -5.97 9.01 5.68
C MET A 24 -6.89 7.97 6.32
N THR A 25 -6.93 6.75 5.79
CA THR A 25 -7.90 5.73 6.22
C THR A 25 -7.46 4.87 7.39
N ILE A 26 -6.16 4.78 7.73
CA ILE A 26 -5.66 3.89 8.80
C ILE A 26 -4.51 4.54 9.58
N VAL A 27 -4.80 5.00 10.79
CA VAL A 27 -3.80 5.25 11.85
C VAL A 27 -4.05 4.21 12.94
N ILE A 28 -3.14 3.25 13.12
CA ILE A 28 -3.21 2.28 14.23
C ILE A 28 -2.15 2.67 15.26
N PRO A 29 -2.46 3.51 16.26
CA PRO A 29 -1.53 3.80 17.33
C PRO A 29 -1.66 2.68 18.37
N ASN A 30 -0.74 1.71 18.39
CA ASN A 30 -0.63 0.85 19.56
C ASN A 30 0.84 0.50 19.87
N PRO A 31 1.41 0.93 21.01
CA PRO A 31 2.77 0.57 21.40
C PRO A 31 3.01 -0.95 21.57
N PHE A 32 1.95 -1.74 21.68
CA PHE A 32 2.00 -3.21 21.66
C PHE A 32 1.58 -3.78 20.31
N HIS A 33 2.10 -3.23 19.20
CA HIS A 33 1.79 -3.66 17.83
C HIS A 33 1.91 -5.20 17.68
N PRO A 34 0.79 -5.93 17.59
CA PRO A 34 0.84 -7.22 16.94
C PRO A 34 0.89 -6.90 15.45
N LYS A 35 2.05 -7.12 14.81
CA LYS A 35 2.23 -7.05 13.34
C LYS A 35 1.19 -7.88 12.54
N ARG A 36 0.33 -8.62 13.24
CA ARG A 36 -0.54 -9.71 12.81
C ARG A 36 -2.04 -9.38 12.91
N LEU A 37 -2.42 -8.11 13.11
CA LEU A 37 -3.84 -7.73 13.12
C LEU A 37 -4.24 -6.78 11.98
N ILE A 38 -3.28 -6.33 11.16
CA ILE A 38 -3.61 -5.44 10.03
C ILE A 38 -4.51 -6.13 9.01
N ASP A 39 -4.33 -7.44 8.84
CA ASP A 39 -5.17 -8.33 8.05
C ASP A 39 -6.64 -8.31 8.50
N VAL A 40 -6.90 -8.29 9.81
CA VAL A 40 -8.27 -8.20 10.37
C VAL A 40 -8.95 -6.88 9.99
N TYR A 41 -8.22 -5.77 10.04
CA TYR A 41 -8.76 -4.47 9.64
C TYR A 41 -8.98 -4.36 8.12
N LEU A 42 -8.03 -4.90 7.34
CA LEU A 42 -8.11 -4.90 5.88
C LEU A 42 -9.24 -5.80 5.36
N GLU A 43 -9.59 -6.88 6.07
CA GLU A 43 -10.67 -7.78 5.65
C GLU A 43 -12.01 -7.05 5.48
N SER A 44 -12.39 -6.21 6.46
CA SER A 44 -13.62 -5.41 6.38
C SER A 44 -13.56 -4.42 5.22
N LEU A 45 -12.43 -3.74 5.03
CA LEU A 45 -12.23 -2.80 3.93
C LEU A 45 -12.33 -3.49 2.56
N ILE A 46 -11.71 -4.67 2.41
CA ILE A 46 -11.76 -5.46 1.17
C ILE A 46 -13.21 -5.86 0.86
N LYS A 47 -13.99 -6.28 1.86
CA LYS A 47 -15.41 -6.62 1.68
C LYS A 47 -16.22 -5.43 1.18
N GLU A 48 -16.04 -4.26 1.76
CA GLU A 48 -16.72 -3.04 1.34
C GLU A 48 -16.31 -2.62 -0.08
N LEU A 49 -15.03 -2.67 -0.41
CA LEU A 49 -14.53 -2.37 -1.76
C LEU A 49 -15.08 -3.35 -2.81
N LEU A 50 -15.15 -4.65 -2.49
CA LEU A 50 -15.77 -5.64 -3.37
C LEU A 50 -17.26 -5.39 -3.56
N GLN A 51 -17.97 -5.00 -2.50
CA GLN A 51 -19.38 -4.62 -2.59
C GLN A 51 -19.56 -3.38 -3.49
N LEU A 52 -18.74 -2.35 -3.30
CA LEU A 52 -18.75 -1.14 -4.13
C LEU A 52 -18.42 -1.44 -5.59
N TRP A 53 -17.48 -2.35 -5.86
CA TRP A 53 -17.09 -2.70 -7.22
C TRP A 53 -18.13 -3.56 -7.94
N HIS A 54 -18.64 -4.62 -7.30
CA HIS A 54 -19.54 -5.59 -7.93
C HIS A 54 -21.01 -5.18 -7.91
N VAL A 55 -21.49 -4.67 -6.77
CA VAL A 55 -22.91 -4.30 -6.58
C VAL A 55 -23.10 -2.80 -6.79
N GLY A 56 -22.22 -1.99 -6.20
CA GLY A 56 -22.41 -0.55 -6.07
C GLY A 56 -23.35 -0.19 -4.93
N VAL A 57 -23.39 1.09 -4.58
CA VAL A 57 -24.28 1.64 -3.53
C VAL A 57 -25.03 2.86 -4.07
N ARG A 58 -26.30 3.03 -3.68
CA ARG A 58 -27.05 4.25 -4.02
C ARG A 58 -26.51 5.40 -3.18
N THR A 59 -25.87 6.36 -3.83
CA THR A 59 -25.30 7.55 -3.18
C THR A 59 -25.99 8.79 -3.71
N TYR A 60 -26.35 9.69 -2.79
CA TYR A 60 -26.89 11.00 -3.12
C TYR A 60 -25.73 11.98 -3.36
N ASP A 61 -25.72 12.60 -4.53
CA ASP A 61 -24.80 13.68 -4.89
C ASP A 61 -25.47 15.03 -4.60
N HIS A 62 -24.94 15.75 -3.62
CA HIS A 62 -25.42 17.08 -3.23
C HIS A 62 -25.18 18.13 -4.33
N ALA A 63 -24.13 17.98 -5.15
CA ALA A 63 -23.82 18.97 -6.18
C ALA A 63 -24.83 18.92 -7.35
N THR A 64 -25.36 17.74 -7.65
CA THR A 64 -26.32 17.55 -8.74
C THR A 64 -27.76 17.29 -8.27
N ASP A 65 -28.00 17.25 -6.96
CA ASP A 65 -29.27 16.92 -6.31
C ASP A 65 -29.89 15.62 -6.84
N ARG A 66 -29.05 14.62 -7.07
CA ARG A 66 -29.45 13.34 -7.70
C ARG A 66 -28.87 12.16 -6.96
N THR A 67 -29.63 11.07 -6.94
CA THR A 67 -29.11 9.77 -6.51
C THR A 67 -28.56 9.02 -7.71
N PHE A 68 -27.34 8.50 -7.60
CA PHE A 68 -26.72 7.64 -8.60
C PHE A 68 -26.20 6.35 -7.96
N MET A 69 -25.92 5.34 -8.80
CA MET A 69 -25.26 4.13 -8.34
C MET A 69 -23.74 4.36 -8.33
N MET A 70 -23.18 4.54 -7.15
CA MET A 70 -21.75 4.74 -6.96
C MET A 70 -21.03 3.38 -6.99
N ARG A 71 -19.94 3.33 -7.77
CA ARG A 71 -18.96 2.24 -7.75
C ARG A 71 -17.59 2.84 -7.52
N ALA A 72 -16.77 2.17 -6.73
CA ALA A 72 -15.42 2.61 -6.41
C ALA A 72 -14.45 1.43 -6.47
N ALA A 73 -13.21 1.71 -6.80
CA ALA A 73 -12.10 0.77 -6.77
C ALA A 73 -10.89 1.41 -6.10
N LEU A 74 -10.12 0.62 -5.37
CA LEU A 74 -8.83 1.01 -4.83
C LEU A 74 -7.75 0.75 -5.89
N MET A 75 -7.06 1.79 -6.34
CA MET A 75 -5.99 1.65 -7.34
C MET A 75 -4.63 1.39 -6.69
N TRP A 76 -4.23 2.22 -5.71
CA TRP A 76 -2.96 2.10 -5.00
C TRP A 76 -3.08 2.61 -3.58
N THR A 77 -2.21 2.12 -2.70
CA THR A 77 -2.05 2.61 -1.33
C THR A 77 -0.68 3.25 -1.18
N VAL A 78 -0.61 4.39 -0.50
CA VAL A 78 0.66 5.03 -0.13
C VAL A 78 1.05 4.49 1.23
N ASN A 79 2.12 3.70 1.27
CA ASN A 79 2.62 3.09 2.49
C ASN A 79 4.07 3.52 2.70
N ASP A 80 4.47 3.71 3.96
CA ASP A 80 5.88 3.72 4.29
C ASP A 80 6.46 2.29 4.16
N LEU A 81 7.79 2.16 4.20
CA LEU A 81 8.43 0.85 4.06
C LEU A 81 7.92 -0.16 5.10
N PRO A 82 7.83 0.15 6.42
CA PRO A 82 7.27 -0.76 7.40
C PRO A 82 5.83 -1.19 7.11
N ALA A 83 4.92 -0.27 6.77
CA ALA A 83 3.54 -0.61 6.46
C ALA A 83 3.43 -1.43 5.17
N TYR A 84 4.27 -1.15 4.17
CA TYR A 84 4.34 -1.95 2.94
C TYR A 84 4.63 -3.42 3.27
N GLY A 85 5.63 -3.71 4.10
CA GLY A 85 5.96 -5.10 4.47
C GLY A 85 4.84 -5.80 5.23
N MET A 86 4.10 -5.06 6.06
CA MET A 86 2.93 -5.61 6.75
C MET A 86 1.76 -5.89 5.79
N ALA A 87 1.49 -5.00 4.84
CA ALA A 87 0.36 -5.12 3.93
C ALA A 87 0.60 -6.14 2.80
N SER A 88 1.83 -6.20 2.27
CA SER A 88 2.22 -7.11 1.17
C SER A 88 2.66 -8.50 1.66
N GLY A 89 3.00 -8.63 2.95
CA GLY A 89 3.71 -9.80 3.47
C GLY A 89 5.19 -9.85 3.07
N TRP A 90 5.71 -8.78 2.45
CA TRP A 90 7.08 -8.69 1.97
C TRP A 90 8.06 -8.38 3.12
N SER A 91 9.27 -8.93 3.05
CA SER A 91 10.33 -8.53 3.99
C SER A 91 10.85 -7.15 3.61
N THR A 92 10.77 -6.18 4.52
CA THR A 92 11.35 -4.83 4.33
C THR A 92 12.75 -4.72 4.90
N THR A 93 13.36 -5.87 5.24
CA THR A 93 14.66 -5.96 5.89
C THR A 93 15.54 -7.02 5.23
N GLY A 94 16.86 -6.90 5.38
CA GLY A 94 17.83 -7.83 4.80
C GLY A 94 17.96 -7.68 3.29
N VAL A 95 18.60 -8.63 2.62
CA VAL A 95 18.89 -8.54 1.17
C VAL A 95 17.62 -8.43 0.31
N MET A 96 16.51 -9.01 0.75
CA MET A 96 15.22 -8.94 0.05
C MET A 96 14.42 -7.66 0.40
N GLY A 97 15.00 -6.70 1.12
CA GLY A 97 14.29 -5.51 1.60
C GLY A 97 13.82 -4.52 0.54
N CYS A 98 14.24 -4.67 -0.72
CA CYS A 98 13.91 -3.74 -1.79
C CYS A 98 12.54 -4.05 -2.40
N PRO A 99 11.52 -3.20 -2.24
CA PRO A 99 10.18 -3.46 -2.81
C PRO A 99 10.12 -3.29 -4.33
N VAL A 100 11.12 -2.62 -4.93
CA VAL A 100 11.16 -2.36 -6.39
C VAL A 100 11.66 -3.58 -7.15
N TYR A 101 12.70 -4.23 -6.63
CA TYR A 101 13.35 -5.38 -7.29
C TYR A 101 12.89 -6.71 -6.72
N MET A 102 12.30 -6.71 -5.52
CA MET A 102 11.74 -7.90 -4.87
C MET A 102 12.74 -9.07 -4.81
N ASP A 103 12.56 -10.10 -5.63
CA ASP A 103 13.46 -11.26 -5.69
C ASP A 103 14.66 -11.05 -6.64
N ASP A 104 14.55 -10.10 -7.57
CA ASP A 104 15.57 -9.79 -8.59
C ASP A 104 16.64 -8.79 -8.09
N THR A 105 16.68 -8.53 -6.77
CA THR A 105 17.67 -7.60 -6.22
C THR A 105 19.07 -8.19 -6.27
N ARG A 106 20.05 -7.36 -6.63
CA ARG A 106 21.48 -7.68 -6.50
C ARG A 106 22.06 -7.21 -5.17
N ALA A 107 21.22 -7.05 -4.14
CA ALA A 107 21.66 -6.58 -2.84
C ALA A 107 22.54 -7.63 -2.14
N PHE A 108 23.42 -7.15 -1.27
CA PHE A 108 24.34 -8.00 -0.53
C PHE A 108 24.62 -7.44 0.86
N HIS A 109 25.15 -8.28 1.76
CA HIS A 109 25.60 -7.83 3.06
C HIS A 109 27.03 -7.28 2.99
N LEU A 110 27.25 -6.10 3.55
CA LEU A 110 28.61 -5.57 3.72
C LEU A 110 29.41 -6.49 4.65
N GLN A 111 30.63 -6.88 4.25
CA GLN A 111 31.41 -7.88 4.99
C GLN A 111 31.66 -7.50 6.46
N HIS A 112 31.97 -6.23 6.72
CA HIS A 112 32.31 -5.76 8.07
C HIS A 112 31.09 -5.24 8.85
N GLY A 113 30.09 -4.70 8.14
CA GLY A 113 28.92 -4.09 8.76
C GLY A 113 27.72 -5.03 8.91
N ARG A 114 27.67 -6.13 8.15
CA ARG A 114 26.54 -7.06 8.00
C ARG A 114 25.20 -6.39 7.65
N LYS A 115 25.21 -5.10 7.29
CA LYS A 115 24.04 -4.36 6.80
C LYS A 115 23.77 -4.73 5.35
N ALA A 116 22.49 -4.89 5.00
CA ALA A 116 22.07 -5.06 3.62
C ALA A 116 22.32 -3.75 2.85
N TRP A 117 22.85 -3.89 1.63
CA TRP A 117 23.23 -2.79 0.76
C TRP A 117 22.60 -2.98 -0.62
N TYR A 118 21.98 -1.93 -1.15
CA TYR A 118 21.13 -1.99 -2.35
C TYR A 118 21.59 -1.07 -3.49
N PHE A 119 22.78 -0.44 -3.40
CA PHE A 119 23.30 0.36 -4.52
C PHE A 119 23.34 -0.51 -5.78
N ASP A 120 22.87 0.04 -6.90
CA ASP A 120 22.75 -0.61 -8.21
C ASP A 120 21.46 -1.42 -8.48
N CYS A 121 20.47 -1.33 -7.58
CA CYS A 121 19.06 -1.68 -7.84
C CYS A 121 18.30 -0.48 -8.45
N TYR A 122 18.83 0.18 -9.48
CA TYR A 122 18.10 1.23 -10.23
C TYR A 122 18.49 1.26 -11.73
N LYS A 123 19.14 0.20 -12.22
CA LYS A 123 19.48 0.08 -13.65
C LYS A 123 18.33 -0.57 -14.41
#